data_AF-A0A0V0GEB7-F1
#
_entry.id   AF-A0A0V0GEB7-F1
#
_cell.length_a   1.000
_cell.length_b   1.000
_cell.length_c   1.000
_cell.angle_alpha   90.00
_cell.angle_beta   90.00
_cell.angle_gamma   90.00
#
_symmetry.space_group_name_H-M   'P 1'
#
loop_
_entity.id
_entity.type
_entity.pdbx_description
1 polymer ?
#
loop_
_entity_poly.entity_id
_entity_poly.type
_entity_poly.pdbx_seq_one_letter_code
_entity_poly.pdbx_strand_id
1 'polypeptide(L)' 'MQTRQELIDSCTIIIWIASALHAAVNFGQYPYAGYLVNRPSLSRMFMPEPGSPEYEELKTNP' A
#
# COMPACT_ATOMS: atom_id res chain seq x y z
N MET A 1 -13.45 -23.87 18.45
CA MET A 1 -12.88 -25.20 18.14
C MET A 1 -13.68 -26.30 18.85
N GLN A 2 -14.95 -26.44 18.49
CA GLN A 2 -15.85 -27.48 19.00
C GLN A 2 -16.24 -28.50 17.90
N THR A 3 -16.02 -28.15 16.62
CA THR A 3 -16.28 -29.03 15.48
C THR A 3 -15.04 -29.21 14.61
N ARG A 4 -14.99 -30.32 13.86
CA ARG A 4 -13.91 -30.56 12.88
C ARG A 4 -13.86 -29.47 11.81
N GLN A 5 -15.01 -28.91 11.43
CA GLN A 5 -15.09 -27.84 10.44
C GLN A 5 -14.38 -26.57 10.94
N GLU A 6 -14.65 -26.16 12.19
CA GLU A 6 -13.98 -24.99 12.79
C GLU A 6 -12.45 -25.16 12.84
N LEU A 7 -11.96 -26.38 13.07
CA LEU A 7 -10.53 -26.69 13.04
C LEU A 7 -9.97 -26.55 11.62
N ILE A 8 -10.65 -27.12 10.61
CA ILE A 8 -10.25 -27.03 9.20
C ILE A 8 -10.19 -25.57 8.76
N ASP A 9 -11.22 -24.79 9.07
CA ASP A 9 -11.30 -23.38 8.68
C ASP A 9 -10.18 -22.57 9.33
N SER A 10 -9.96 -22.79 10.64
CA SER A 10 -8.90 -22.09 11.38
C SER A 10 -7.51 -22.41 10.82
N CYS A 11 -7.20 -23.69 10.57
CA CYS A 11 -5.93 -24.09 9.97
C CYS A 11 -5.77 -23.51 8.55
N THR A 12 -6.84 -23.53 7.75
CA THR A 12 -6.83 -22.99 6.39
C THR A 12 -6.53 -21.50 6.40
N ILE A 13 -7.17 -20.73 7.28
CA ILE A 13 -6.92 -19.29 7.43
C ILE A 13 -5.48 -19.01 7.83
N ILE A 14 -4.95 -19.73 8.82
CA ILE A 14 -3.57 -19.54 9.28
C ILE A 14 -2.57 -19.83 8.15
N ILE A 15 -2.75 -20.96 7.46
CA ILE A 15 -1.88 -21.35 6.33
C ILE A 15 -1.97 -20.31 5.22
N TRP A 16 -3.18 -19.89 4.84
CA TRP A 16 -3.40 -18.87 3.82
C TRP A 16 -2.74 -17.53 4.16
N ILE A 17 -2.92 -17.04 5.39
CA ILE A 17 -2.35 -15.76 5.86
C ILE A 17 -0.81 -15.82 5.79
N ALA A 18 -0.22 -16.88 6.35
CA ALA A 18 1.23 -17.04 6.42
C ALA A 18 1.89 -17.28 5.06
N SER A 19 1.13 -17.74 4.06
CA SER A 19 1.65 -18.06 2.73
C SER A 19 1.21 -17.02 1.70
N ALA A 20 0.12 -17.28 0.99
CA ALA A 20 -0.26 -16.57 -0.21
C ALA A 20 -0.71 -15.13 0.07
N LEU A 21 -1.38 -14.84 1.19
CA LEU A 21 -1.72 -13.46 1.55
C LEU A 21 -0.43 -12.65 1.79
N HIS A 22 0.47 -13.16 2.64
CA HIS A 22 1.77 -12.52 2.87
C HIS A 22 2.53 -12.31 1.57
N ALA A 23 2.63 -13.34 0.72
CA ALA A 23 3.34 -13.24 -0.55
C ALA A 23 2.76 -12.16 -1.48
N ALA A 24 1.43 -12.09 -1.59
CA ALA A 24 0.74 -11.14 -2.44
C ALA A 24 0.97 -9.67 -2.02
N VAL A 25 1.02 -9.39 -0.71
CA VAL A 25 1.19 -8.01 -0.21
C VAL A 25 2.65 -7.62 0.07
N ASN A 26 3.56 -8.60 0.18
CA ASN A 26 4.96 -8.35 0.53
C ASN A 26 5.89 -8.28 -0.68
N PHE A 27 5.87 -9.29 -1.57
CA PHE A 27 6.90 -9.39 -2.61
C PHE A 27 6.76 -8.35 -3.72
N GLY A 28 5.64 -7.62 -3.77
CA GLY A 28 5.45 -6.46 -4.64
C GLY A 28 6.02 -5.15 -4.10
N GLN A 29 6.52 -5.10 -2.85
CA GLN A 29 6.98 -3.86 -2.24
C GLN A 29 8.06 -3.15 -3.06
N TYR A 30 9.21 -3.79 -3.28
CA TYR A 30 10.27 -3.17 -4.08
C TYR A 30 9.92 -3.10 -5.58
N PRO A 31 9.35 -4.15 -6.22
CA PRO A 31 8.98 -4.07 -7.63
C PRO A 31 8.07 -2.90 -8.00
N TYR A 32 7.12 -2.53 -7.14
CA TYR A 32 6.23 -1.39 -7.40
C TYR A 32 6.70 -0.10 -6.72
N ALA A 33 7.23 -0.15 -5.50
CA ALA A 33 7.59 1.06 -4.74
C ALA A 33 9.08 1.43 -4.84
N GLY A 34 9.90 0.65 -5.55
CA GLY A 34 11.32 0.94 -5.77
C GLY A 34 11.54 2.24 -6.55
N TYR A 35 10.59 2.61 -7.41
CA TYR A 35 10.48 3.97 -7.94
C TYR A 35 9.54 4.78 -7.04
N LEU A 36 10.11 5.69 -6.25
CA LEU A 36 9.41 6.38 -5.16
C LEU A 36 8.12 7.09 -5.62
N VAL A 37 8.14 7.68 -6.81
CA VAL A 37 6.98 8.42 -7.37
C VAL A 37 5.76 7.51 -7.57
N ASN A 38 5.96 6.20 -7.76
CA ASN A 38 4.88 5.24 -7.98
C ASN A 38 4.13 4.86 -6.68
N ARG A 39 4.77 4.95 -5.51
CA ARG A 39 4.14 4.67 -4.20
C ARG A 39 4.77 5.54 -3.09
N PRO A 40 4.48 6.85 -3.05
CA PRO A 40 5.04 7.75 -2.06
C PRO A 40 4.57 7.36 -0.65
N SER A 41 5.48 7.37 0.32
CA SER A 41 5.19 7.08 1.74
C SER A 41 4.79 8.31 2.54
N LEU A 42 5.02 9.52 2.01
CA LEU A 42 4.77 10.79 2.66
C LEU A 42 4.46 11.89 1.63
N SER A 43 3.48 12.71 1.95
CA SER A 43 3.28 14.03 1.33
C SER A 43 3.75 15.11 2.30
N ARG A 44 4.55 16.07 1.82
CA ARG A 44 5.20 17.09 2.67
C ARG A 44 4.43 18.40 2.76
N MET A 45 3.54 18.67 1.81
CA MET A 45 2.78 19.92 1.71
C MET A 45 1.36 19.61 1.25
N PHE A 46 0.42 20.48 1.60
CA PHE A 46 -0.94 20.45 1.07
C PHE A 46 -0.99 20.98 -0.37
N MET A 47 -2.15 20.88 -1.01
CA MET A 47 -2.39 21.54 -2.29
C MET A 47 -2.18 23.04 -2.13
N PRO A 48 -1.37 23.70 -2.99
CA PRO A 48 -1.19 25.14 -2.91
C PRO A 48 -2.50 25.88 -3.24
N GLU A 49 -2.68 27.05 -2.65
CA GLU A 49 -3.87 27.89 -2.87
C GLU A 49 -3.74 28.71 -4.17
N PRO A 50 -4.84 28.96 -4.91
CA PRO A 50 -4.80 29.79 -6.11
C PRO A 50 -4.17 31.17 -5.86
N GLY A 51 -3.17 31.52 -6.66
CA GLY A 51 -2.43 32.79 -6.56
C GLY A 51 -1.18 32.73 -5.67
N SER A 52 -0.87 31.57 -5.06
CA SER A 52 0.42 31.38 -4.37
C SER A 52 1.57 31.09 -5.36
N PRO A 53 2.84 31.36 -4.98
CA PRO A 53 3.99 30.99 -5.80
C PRO A 53 4.05 29.50 -6.12
N GLU A 54 3.72 28.65 -5.16
CA GLU A 54 3.71 27.19 -5.30
C GLU A 54 2.62 26.71 -6.27
N TYR A 55 1.50 27.45 -6.38
CA TYR A 55 0.45 27.18 -7.35
C TYR A 55 0.91 27.47 -8.78
N GLU A 56 1.72 28.51 -8.99
CA GLU A 56 2.33 28.81 -10.28
C GLU A 56 3.48 27.85 -10.62
N GLU A 57 4.27 27.42 -9.63
CA GLU A 57 5.27 26.35 -9.80
C GLU A 57 4.61 25.07 -10.30
N LEU A 58 3.50 24.63 -9.66
CA LEU A 58 2.75 23.44 -10.07
C LEU A 58 2.27 23.52 -11.54
N LYS A 59 1.90 24.70 -12.05
CA LYS A 59 1.46 24.86 -13.45
C LYS A 59 2.61 24.77 -14.45
N THR A 60 3.78 25.30 -14.08
CA THR A 60 4.90 25.50 -14.99
C THR A 60 5.94 24.38 -14.92
N ASN A 61 6.01 23.67 -13.79
CA ASN A 61 6.92 22.55 -13.54
C ASN A 61 6.25 21.48 -12.65
N PRO A 62 5.28 20.72 -13.19
CA PRO A 62 4.52 19.71 -12.45
C PRO A 62 5.35 18.47 -12.07
#